data_AF-W3VGU7-F1
#
_entry.id   AF-W3VGU7-F1
#
_cell.length_a   1.000
_cell.length_b   1.000
_cell.length_c   1.000
_cell.angle_alpha   90.00
_cell.angle_beta   90.00
_cell.angle_gamma   90.00
#
_symmetry.space_group_name_H-M   'P 1'
#
loop_
_entity.id
_entity.type
_entity.pdbx_description
1 polymer ?
#
loop_
_entity_poly.entity_id
_entity_poly.type
_entity_poly.pdbx_seq_one_letter_code
_entity_poly.pdbx_strand_id
1 'polypeptide(L)'
;MNSRLRSSLLFTSVLALFIDSASALSVNKRSVGDEANFDTVEACQVTELPIRGAEYEAVCGDKSDPKHPCFTHWHGDLTSVHIAPFLEPIDNIKDGILIKDDNNYTDFAFQNASDAYVITYVGSGQVQFVYSNYDPKTGCYDVTLRRGGAGRQWRIWFSDDVGSDRDLDTENYEVTSGRFCTKWGHIHVGYSDYLQWAL
;
A
#
# COMPACT_ATOMS: atom_id res chain seq x y z
N MET A 1 -32.58 47.48 48.07
CA MET A 1 -31.70 48.67 48.01
C MET A 1 -30.36 48.32 48.65
N ASN A 2 -29.31 48.82 48.01
CA ASN A 2 -27.92 48.92 48.45
C ASN A 2 -26.95 47.76 48.17
N SER A 3 -25.99 48.16 47.35
CA SER A 3 -24.85 47.52 46.74
C SER A 3 -23.57 47.82 47.52
N ARG A 4 -22.50 47.07 47.17
CA ARG A 4 -21.06 47.44 47.28
C ARG A 4 -20.51 47.40 48.73
N LEU A 5 -19.30 46.94 49.03
CA LEU A 5 -17.99 47.16 48.38
C LEU A 5 -16.96 46.10 48.80
N ARG A 6 -16.03 45.81 47.86
CA ARG A 6 -14.55 45.66 47.98
C ARG A 6 -13.94 45.06 49.27
N SER A 7 -13.02 44.11 49.13
CA SER A 7 -11.57 44.41 48.98
C SER A 7 -10.74 43.13 49.03
N SER A 8 -9.83 43.00 48.07
CA SER A 8 -8.72 42.04 48.05
C SER A 8 -7.60 42.47 49.02
N LEU A 9 -6.86 41.50 49.58
CA LEU A 9 -5.48 41.55 50.12
C LEU A 9 -5.09 40.11 50.54
N LEU A 10 -4.45 39.34 49.65
CA LEU A 10 -3.01 39.03 49.56
C LEU A 10 -2.44 38.10 50.66
N PHE A 11 -2.09 36.89 50.21
CA PHE A 11 -0.91 36.05 50.49
C PHE A 11 -0.45 35.79 51.93
N THR A 12 -0.48 34.51 52.31
CA THR A 12 0.67 33.82 52.95
C THR A 12 0.67 32.33 52.62
N SER A 13 1.84 31.84 52.18
CA SER A 13 2.22 30.47 51.85
C SER A 13 1.90 29.43 52.92
N VAL A 14 1.55 28.19 52.52
CA VAL A 14 2.13 26.96 53.09
C VAL A 14 2.16 25.87 52.00
N LEU A 15 3.36 25.32 51.83
CA LEU A 15 3.74 24.17 51.04
C LEU A 15 3.18 22.87 51.65
N ALA A 16 2.53 22.02 50.87
CA ALA A 16 2.43 20.59 51.19
C ALA A 16 2.33 19.77 49.91
N LEU A 17 3.31 18.87 49.75
CA LEU A 17 3.46 17.92 48.66
C LEU A 17 2.28 16.94 48.61
N PHE A 18 1.73 16.72 47.43
CA PHE A 18 1.11 15.45 47.06
C PHE A 18 1.62 15.07 45.66
N ILE A 19 2.46 14.03 45.63
CA ILE A 19 2.83 13.30 44.43
C ILE A 19 1.68 12.31 44.21
N ASP A 20 0.76 12.63 43.31
CA ASP A 20 -0.13 11.63 42.74
C ASP A 20 0.38 11.30 41.33
N SER A 21 0.96 10.11 41.22
CA SER A 21 1.39 9.49 39.97
C SER A 21 0.17 9.12 39.14
N ALA A 22 -0.39 10.07 38.40
CA ALA A 22 -1.34 9.78 37.33
C ALA A 22 -0.55 9.44 36.06
N SER A 23 -0.36 8.15 35.80
CA SER A 23 0.05 7.63 34.50
C SER A 23 -1.03 7.99 33.47
N ALA A 24 -0.89 9.15 32.84
CA ALA A 24 -1.67 9.50 31.67
C ALA A 24 -1.19 8.63 30.50
N LEU A 25 -1.96 7.59 30.18
CA LEU A 25 -1.93 6.94 28.87
C LEU A 25 -2.26 8.03 27.82
N SER A 26 -1.21 8.61 27.25
CA SER A 26 -1.32 9.42 26.05
C SER A 26 -1.74 8.51 24.91
N VAL A 27 -3.04 8.41 24.68
CA VAL A 27 -3.62 7.92 23.42
C VAL A 27 -3.11 8.87 22.33
N ASN A 28 -2.03 8.46 21.67
CA ASN A 28 -1.42 9.23 20.61
C ASN A 28 -2.34 9.14 19.39
N LYS A 29 -3.23 10.12 19.26
CA LYS A 29 -4.14 10.28 18.13
C LYS A 29 -3.30 10.73 16.93
N ARG A 30 -2.88 9.78 16.08
CA ARG A 30 -2.09 10.08 14.88
C ARG A 30 -2.95 10.88 13.91
N SER A 31 -2.54 12.11 13.63
CA SER A 31 -3.14 12.97 12.61
C SER A 31 -2.72 12.49 11.22
N VAL A 32 -3.68 12.46 10.31
CA VAL A 32 -3.47 12.31 8.85
C VAL A 32 -2.61 13.48 8.37
N GLY A 33 -1.41 13.22 7.85
CA GLY A 33 -0.60 14.26 7.21
C GLY A 33 0.92 14.10 7.22
N ASP A 34 1.51 13.14 7.91
CA ASP A 34 2.97 12.93 7.85
C ASP A 34 3.28 11.73 6.96
N GLU A 35 3.96 11.98 5.84
CA GLU A 35 4.58 10.95 5.01
C GLU A 35 5.30 9.97 5.92
N ALA A 36 4.88 8.71 5.88
CA ALA A 36 5.50 7.67 6.68
C ALA A 36 7.00 7.68 6.39
N ASN A 37 7.79 8.13 7.38
CA ASN A 37 9.20 7.84 7.46
C ASN A 37 9.31 6.32 7.59
N PHE A 38 9.32 5.67 6.43
CA PHE A 38 9.51 4.26 6.26
C PHE A 38 10.91 3.96 6.79
N ASP A 39 10.97 3.38 7.99
CA ASP A 39 12.22 3.03 8.61
C ASP A 39 12.98 2.12 7.64
N THR A 40 14.16 2.58 7.21
CA THR A 40 14.96 1.97 6.13
C THR A 40 15.30 0.49 6.36
N VAL A 41 15.06 -0.03 7.56
CA VAL A 41 15.24 -1.43 7.94
C VAL A 41 14.10 -2.34 7.46
N GLU A 42 12.84 -1.87 7.44
CA GLU A 42 11.70 -2.65 6.92
C GLU A 42 11.72 -2.73 5.39
N ALA A 43 12.28 -1.71 4.73
CA ALA A 43 12.45 -1.62 3.27
C ALA A 43 13.21 -2.79 2.62
N CYS A 44 13.99 -3.52 3.42
CA CYS A 44 14.85 -4.60 2.93
C CYS A 44 14.31 -5.99 3.29
N GLN A 45 13.17 -6.10 3.99
CA GLN A 45 12.62 -7.41 4.38
C GLN A 45 11.69 -7.96 3.30
N VAL A 46 12.09 -9.09 2.71
CA VAL A 46 11.25 -9.82 1.75
C VAL A 46 10.10 -10.50 2.50
N THR A 47 8.88 -10.27 2.02
CA THR A 47 7.68 -10.95 2.51
C THR A 47 7.62 -12.33 1.88
N GLU A 48 7.70 -13.38 2.69
CA GLU A 48 7.44 -14.75 2.23
C GLU A 48 5.93 -14.92 1.95
N LEU A 49 5.59 -15.33 0.71
CA LEU A 49 4.22 -15.47 0.24
C LEU A 49 3.90 -16.96 0.02
N PRO A 50 2.91 -17.53 0.73
CA PRO A 50 2.48 -18.89 0.49
C PRO A 50 1.70 -19.00 -0.85
N ILE A 51 1.84 -20.13 -1.53
CA ILE A 51 1.00 -20.47 -2.68
C ILE A 51 -0.40 -20.82 -2.19
N ARG A 52 -1.42 -20.20 -2.78
CA ARG A 52 -2.83 -20.30 -2.39
C ARG A 52 -3.72 -20.46 -3.63
N GLY A 53 -3.38 -21.45 -4.46
CA GLY A 53 -3.97 -21.63 -5.78
C GLY A 53 -5.48 -21.85 -5.77
N ALA A 54 -6.02 -22.60 -4.80
CA ALA A 54 -7.46 -22.83 -4.72
C ALA A 54 -8.22 -21.53 -4.45
N GLU A 55 -7.71 -20.67 -3.57
CA GLU A 55 -8.29 -19.37 -3.28
C GLU A 55 -8.08 -18.38 -4.43
N TYR A 56 -6.93 -18.41 -5.09
CA TYR A 56 -6.68 -17.64 -6.31
C TYR A 56 -7.70 -18.00 -7.40
N GLU A 57 -7.89 -19.29 -7.69
CA GLU A 57 -8.86 -19.75 -8.70
C GLU A 57 -10.31 -19.40 -8.34
N ALA A 58 -10.63 -19.31 -7.05
CA ALA A 58 -11.96 -18.85 -6.61
C ALA A 58 -12.23 -17.39 -6.99
N VAL A 59 -11.21 -16.53 -7.05
CA VAL A 59 -11.36 -15.10 -7.37
C VAL A 59 -10.92 -14.72 -8.79
N CYS A 60 -10.10 -15.54 -9.45
CA CYS A 60 -9.53 -15.27 -10.77
C CYS A 60 -9.82 -16.33 -11.83
N GLY A 61 -10.34 -17.50 -11.47
CA GLY A 61 -10.69 -18.55 -12.43
C GLY A 61 -11.89 -18.16 -13.32
N ASP A 62 -12.15 -18.96 -14.36
CA ASP A 62 -13.14 -18.67 -15.43
C ASP A 62 -14.56 -18.30 -14.95
N LYS A 63 -14.95 -18.74 -13.75
CA LYS A 63 -16.29 -18.53 -13.17
C LYS A 63 -16.31 -17.57 -11.98
N SER A 64 -15.19 -16.90 -11.72
CA SER A 64 -15.04 -15.97 -10.62
C SER A 64 -15.78 -14.65 -10.89
N ASP A 65 -15.91 -13.81 -9.85
CA ASP A 65 -16.52 -12.49 -9.98
C ASP A 65 -15.73 -11.63 -10.99
N PRO A 66 -16.36 -11.13 -12.08
CA PRO A 66 -15.67 -10.29 -13.06
C PRO A 66 -15.20 -8.95 -12.49
N LYS A 67 -15.64 -8.54 -11.30
CA LYS A 67 -15.24 -7.29 -10.64
C LYS A 67 -14.05 -7.46 -9.70
N HIS A 68 -13.66 -8.69 -9.36
CA HIS A 68 -12.53 -8.94 -8.48
C HIS A 68 -11.21 -8.81 -9.26
N PRO A 69 -10.34 -7.84 -8.92
CA PRO A 69 -9.11 -7.62 -9.68
C PRO A 69 -8.12 -8.77 -9.54
N CYS A 70 -7.47 -9.09 -10.64
CA CYS A 70 -6.48 -10.13 -10.78
C CYS A 70 -5.29 -9.56 -11.56
N PHE A 71 -4.08 -9.91 -11.13
CA PHE A 71 -2.88 -9.28 -11.65
C PHE A 71 -1.89 -10.33 -12.16
N THR A 72 -1.26 -10.02 -13.28
CA THR A 72 -0.21 -10.83 -13.86
C THR A 72 1.02 -9.99 -14.09
N HIS A 73 2.18 -10.47 -13.66
CA HIS A 73 3.44 -9.93 -14.10
C HIS A 73 3.77 -10.47 -15.49
N TRP A 74 3.79 -9.60 -16.49
CA TRP A 74 4.36 -9.91 -17.81
C TRP A 74 5.88 -9.73 -17.81
N HIS A 75 6.43 -8.97 -16.85
CA HIS A 75 7.86 -8.95 -16.55
C HIS A 75 8.12 -8.68 -15.07
N GLY A 76 9.03 -9.45 -14.46
CA GLY A 76 9.23 -9.48 -13.00
C GLY A 76 8.29 -10.48 -12.33
N ASP A 77 8.32 -10.55 -11.00
CA ASP A 77 7.51 -11.47 -10.21
C ASP A 77 7.49 -11.03 -8.72
N LEU A 78 6.78 -11.79 -7.88
CA LEU A 78 6.68 -11.56 -6.44
C LEU A 78 7.73 -12.31 -5.59
N THR A 79 8.79 -12.87 -6.18
CA THR A 79 9.79 -13.66 -5.43
C THR A 79 10.65 -12.81 -4.50
N SER A 80 10.84 -11.53 -4.82
CA SER A 80 11.68 -10.61 -4.05
C SER A 80 10.98 -9.27 -3.79
N VAL A 81 9.86 -9.35 -3.07
CA VAL A 81 9.04 -8.18 -2.72
C VAL A 81 8.87 -8.01 -1.21
N HIS A 82 8.69 -6.76 -0.80
CA HIS A 82 8.17 -6.39 0.51
C HIS A 82 6.72 -5.92 0.33
N ILE A 83 5.80 -6.45 1.13
CA ILE A 83 4.38 -6.08 1.09
C ILE A 83 3.97 -5.48 2.42
N ALA A 84 3.31 -4.33 2.37
CA ALA A 84 2.77 -3.63 3.53
C ALA A 84 1.34 -3.11 3.26
N PRO A 85 0.52 -2.93 4.31
CA PRO A 85 -0.74 -2.19 4.18
C PRO A 85 -0.48 -0.75 3.76
N PHE A 86 -1.37 -0.19 2.94
CA PHE A 86 -1.24 1.20 2.48
C PHE A 86 -2.12 2.19 3.26
N LEU A 87 -3.36 1.82 3.60
CA LEU A 87 -4.32 2.73 4.24
C LEU A 87 -4.54 2.40 5.72
N GLU A 88 -4.96 1.16 5.99
CA GLU A 88 -5.31 0.69 7.33
C GLU A 88 -4.42 -0.51 7.71
N PRO A 89 -4.08 -0.70 8.98
CA PRO A 89 -3.37 -1.89 9.42
C PRO A 89 -4.13 -3.16 9.05
N ILE A 90 -3.40 -4.16 8.54
CA ILE A 90 -3.95 -5.47 8.21
C ILE A 90 -3.21 -6.52 9.04
N ASP A 91 -3.98 -7.31 9.77
CA ASP A 91 -3.47 -8.46 10.49
C ASP A 91 -3.08 -9.55 9.48
N ASN A 92 -1.87 -10.09 9.63
CA ASN A 92 -1.30 -11.13 8.77
C ASN A 92 -1.38 -10.83 7.25
N ILE A 93 -0.58 -9.86 6.80
CA ILE A 93 -0.45 -9.43 5.38
C ILE A 93 -0.31 -10.60 4.39
N LYS A 94 0.37 -11.68 4.78
CA LYS A 94 0.62 -12.85 3.91
C LYS A 94 -0.66 -13.55 3.50
N ASP A 95 -1.68 -13.57 4.37
CA ASP A 95 -2.99 -14.17 4.07
C ASP A 95 -3.85 -13.27 3.17
N GLY A 96 -3.45 -12.01 3.00
CA GLY A 96 -4.11 -11.06 2.10
C GLY A 96 -3.77 -11.26 0.63
N ILE A 97 -2.68 -11.96 0.31
CA ILE A 97 -2.19 -12.17 -1.05
C ILE A 97 -2.41 -13.62 -1.48
N LEU A 98 -3.04 -13.79 -2.64
CA LEU A 98 -3.34 -15.09 -3.23
C LEU A 98 -2.43 -15.31 -4.43
N ILE A 99 -1.47 -16.23 -4.30
CA ILE A 99 -0.58 -16.61 -5.39
C ILE A 99 -1.13 -17.87 -6.08
N LYS A 100 -1.16 -17.84 -7.41
CA LYS A 100 -1.56 -18.99 -8.24
C LYS A 100 -0.63 -20.19 -8.03
N ASP A 101 -1.18 -21.40 -8.12
CA ASP A 101 -0.42 -22.65 -8.00
C ASP A 101 0.23 -23.06 -9.34
N ASP A 102 1.21 -22.27 -9.77
CA ASP A 102 2.06 -22.55 -10.93
C ASP A 102 3.57 -22.38 -10.65
N ASN A 103 3.93 -22.07 -9.40
CA ASN A 103 5.29 -21.80 -8.91
C ASN A 103 6.02 -20.63 -9.61
N ASN A 104 5.34 -19.77 -10.37
CA ASN A 104 5.99 -18.67 -11.08
C ASN A 104 5.96 -17.34 -10.30
N TYR A 105 5.07 -17.19 -9.30
CA TYR A 105 4.89 -15.95 -8.53
C TYR A 105 4.55 -14.72 -9.41
N THR A 106 4.08 -14.96 -10.64
CA THR A 106 3.69 -13.93 -11.60
C THR A 106 2.22 -13.55 -11.48
N ASP A 107 1.36 -14.52 -11.16
CA ASP A 107 -0.09 -14.33 -11.06
C ASP A 107 -0.53 -14.23 -9.59
N PHE A 108 -1.26 -13.16 -9.27
CA PHE A 108 -1.77 -12.94 -7.92
C PHE A 108 -3.09 -12.16 -7.87
N ALA A 109 -3.75 -12.23 -6.72
CA ALA A 109 -4.89 -11.38 -6.38
C ALA A 109 -4.90 -11.05 -4.88
N PHE A 110 -5.69 -10.06 -4.50
CA PHE A 110 -5.96 -9.79 -3.09
C PHE A 110 -7.13 -10.64 -2.61
N GLN A 111 -7.00 -11.30 -1.46
CA GLN A 111 -8.07 -12.11 -0.86
C GLN A 111 -9.33 -11.29 -0.62
N ASN A 112 -9.16 -10.05 -0.16
CA ASN A 112 -10.20 -9.04 -0.05
C ASN A 112 -9.80 -7.86 -0.93
N ALA A 113 -10.54 -7.64 -2.02
CA ALA A 113 -10.28 -6.56 -2.96
C ALA A 113 -10.43 -5.15 -2.35
N SER A 114 -11.06 -5.00 -1.18
CA SER A 114 -11.19 -3.69 -0.52
C SER A 114 -9.94 -3.27 0.27
N ASP A 115 -9.03 -4.21 0.53
CA ASP A 115 -7.80 -3.94 1.27
C ASP A 115 -6.78 -3.25 0.37
N ALA A 116 -6.05 -2.29 0.92
CA ALA A 116 -5.07 -1.51 0.18
C ALA A 116 -3.64 -1.93 0.54
N TYR A 117 -2.82 -2.18 -0.48
CA TYR A 117 -1.47 -2.71 -0.32
C TYR A 117 -0.46 -1.86 -1.09
N VAL A 118 0.77 -1.81 -0.57
CA VAL A 118 1.97 -1.44 -1.32
C VAL A 118 2.85 -2.67 -1.48
N ILE A 119 3.23 -2.95 -2.73
CA ILE A 119 4.21 -3.97 -3.10
C ILE A 119 5.48 -3.25 -3.53
N THR A 120 6.56 -3.42 -2.77
CA THR A 120 7.88 -2.87 -3.09
C THR A 120 8.77 -3.98 -3.65
N TYR A 121 9.27 -3.82 -4.86
CA TYR A 121 10.13 -4.81 -5.51
C TYR A 121 11.58 -4.61 -5.05
N VAL A 122 11.94 -5.25 -3.95
CA VAL A 122 13.24 -5.09 -3.27
C VAL A 122 14.39 -5.53 -4.18
N GLY A 123 14.22 -6.61 -4.94
CA GLY A 123 15.17 -7.08 -5.95
C GLY A 123 15.24 -6.23 -7.23
N SER A 124 14.35 -5.25 -7.39
CA SER A 124 14.19 -4.47 -8.63
C SER A 124 14.18 -2.97 -8.37
N GLY A 125 15.18 -2.51 -7.62
CA GLY A 125 15.40 -1.09 -7.38
C GLY A 125 14.36 -0.41 -6.49
N GLN A 126 13.56 -1.17 -5.76
CA GLN A 126 12.51 -0.66 -4.86
C GLN A 126 11.43 0.15 -5.58
N VAL A 127 11.16 -0.15 -6.86
CA VAL A 127 9.93 0.36 -7.50
C VAL A 127 8.70 -0.16 -6.72
N GLN A 128 7.61 0.59 -6.74
CA GLN A 128 6.42 0.24 -5.96
C GLN A 128 5.17 0.20 -6.84
N PHE A 129 4.36 -0.82 -6.60
CA PHE A 129 2.98 -0.93 -7.04
C PHE A 129 2.07 -0.73 -5.83
N VAL A 130 1.16 0.25 -5.91
CA VAL A 130 0.19 0.55 -4.86
C VAL A 130 -1.21 0.33 -5.39
N TYR A 131 -1.99 -0.49 -4.68
CA TYR A 131 -3.39 -0.78 -4.97
C TYR A 131 -4.29 -0.20 -3.87
N SER A 132 -5.37 0.48 -4.24
CA SER A 132 -6.29 1.07 -3.27
C SER A 132 -7.68 1.40 -3.86
N ASN A 133 -8.59 1.87 -3.00
CA ASN A 133 -9.84 2.52 -3.39
C ASN A 133 -10.74 1.69 -4.33
N TYR A 134 -10.83 0.39 -4.04
CA TYR A 134 -11.72 -0.54 -4.72
C TYR A 134 -13.19 -0.23 -4.41
N ASP A 135 -14.01 -0.18 -5.46
CA ASP A 135 -15.46 -0.07 -5.36
C ASP A 135 -16.12 -1.40 -5.79
N PRO A 136 -16.70 -2.18 -4.85
CA PRO A 136 -17.33 -3.47 -5.18
C PRO A 136 -18.54 -3.34 -6.11
N LYS A 137 -19.14 -2.15 -6.24
CA LYS A 137 -20.27 -1.95 -7.16
C LYS A 137 -19.81 -1.90 -8.60
N THR A 138 -18.67 -1.27 -8.86
CA THR A 138 -18.16 -1.04 -10.21
C THR A 138 -17.01 -1.98 -10.59
N GLY A 139 -16.32 -2.56 -9.60
CA GLY A 139 -15.07 -3.30 -9.80
C GLY A 139 -13.86 -2.38 -9.98
N CYS A 140 -14.03 -1.06 -9.85
CA CYS A 140 -12.97 -0.12 -10.14
C CYS A 140 -12.04 0.09 -8.94
N TYR A 141 -10.75 0.23 -9.19
CA TYR A 141 -9.69 0.44 -8.20
C TYR A 141 -8.66 1.45 -8.71
N ASP A 142 -7.87 2.00 -7.79
CA ASP A 142 -6.79 2.92 -8.11
C ASP A 142 -5.44 2.18 -8.05
N VAL A 143 -4.62 2.40 -9.07
CA VAL A 143 -3.21 1.99 -9.11
C VAL A 143 -2.34 3.24 -9.01
N THR A 144 -1.33 3.19 -8.16
CA THR A 144 -0.24 4.17 -8.15
C THR A 144 1.08 3.45 -8.28
N LEU A 145 1.89 3.88 -9.25
CA LEU A 145 3.23 3.39 -9.47
C LEU A 145 4.23 4.41 -8.96
N ARG A 146 5.26 3.94 -8.27
CA ARG A 146 6.36 4.78 -7.81
C ARG A 146 7.67 4.23 -8.33
N ARG A 147 8.49 5.10 -8.87
CA ARG A 147 9.86 4.79 -9.24
C ARG A 147 10.68 4.52 -7.97
N GLY A 148 11.69 3.68 -8.10
CA GLY A 148 12.61 3.35 -7.01
C GLY A 148 14.06 3.61 -7.38
N GLY A 149 14.90 3.75 -6.35
CA GLY A 149 16.36 3.80 -6.43
C GLY A 149 16.94 5.13 -6.99
N ALA A 150 18.16 5.44 -6.58
CA ALA A 150 18.94 6.52 -7.18
C ALA A 150 19.46 6.09 -8.57
N GLY A 151 19.10 6.82 -9.63
CA GLY A 151 19.69 6.63 -10.97
C GLY A 151 18.73 6.29 -12.11
N ARG A 152 17.40 6.25 -11.90
CA ARG A 152 16.37 6.06 -12.94
C ARG A 152 16.50 4.78 -13.79
N GLN A 153 17.33 3.84 -13.33
CA GLN A 153 17.61 2.60 -14.04
C GLN A 153 16.47 1.58 -13.94
N TRP A 154 15.68 1.63 -12.87
CA TRP A 154 14.51 0.76 -12.67
C TRP A 154 13.22 1.50 -13.01
N ARG A 155 12.31 0.78 -13.67
CA ARG A 155 11.03 1.27 -14.16
C ARG A 155 9.95 0.24 -13.81
N ILE A 156 8.78 0.76 -13.51
CA ILE A 156 7.54 0.01 -13.40
C ILE A 156 6.51 0.65 -14.33
N TRP A 157 5.73 -0.18 -15.01
CA TRP A 157 4.56 0.25 -15.75
C TRP A 157 3.41 -0.76 -15.58
N PHE A 158 2.21 -0.26 -15.82
CA PHE A 158 0.96 -1.00 -15.68
C PHE A 158 0.13 -0.84 -16.95
N SER A 159 -0.52 -1.92 -17.35
CA SER A 159 -1.50 -1.96 -18.42
C SER A 159 -2.75 -2.67 -17.92
N ASP A 160 -3.92 -2.19 -18.30
CA ASP A 160 -5.17 -2.90 -18.07
C ASP A 160 -5.47 -3.89 -19.22
N ASP A 161 -6.61 -4.58 -19.16
CA ASP A 161 -7.01 -5.58 -20.18
C ASP A 161 -7.69 -4.94 -21.42
N VAL A 162 -7.59 -3.62 -21.58
CA VAL A 162 -8.24 -2.86 -22.65
C VAL A 162 -7.20 -2.18 -23.51
N GLY A 163 -6.91 -2.81 -24.65
CA GLY A 163 -5.96 -2.26 -25.61
C GLY A 163 -4.59 -2.93 -25.47
N SER A 164 -3.54 -2.19 -25.79
CA SER A 164 -2.16 -2.69 -25.79
C SER A 164 -1.16 -1.61 -25.43
N ASP A 165 -1.61 -0.63 -24.65
CA ASP A 165 -0.84 0.53 -24.25
C ASP A 165 -0.39 0.45 -22.79
N ARG A 166 0.55 1.33 -22.45
CA ARG A 166 1.06 1.47 -21.09
C ARG A 166 0.23 2.53 -20.39
N ASP A 167 -0.87 2.11 -19.79
CA ASP A 167 -1.80 3.02 -19.09
C ASP A 167 -1.09 3.88 -18.04
N LEU A 168 -0.17 3.28 -17.29
CA LEU A 168 0.70 4.00 -16.36
C LEU A 168 2.15 3.63 -16.57
N ASP A 169 3.01 4.64 -16.58
CA ASP A 169 4.44 4.44 -16.73
C ASP A 169 5.28 5.43 -15.92
N THR A 170 6.30 4.92 -15.24
CA THR A 170 7.26 5.72 -14.47
C THR A 170 8.44 6.24 -15.30
N GLU A 171 8.53 5.96 -16.61
CA GLU A 171 9.65 6.39 -17.48
C GLU A 171 10.02 7.87 -17.31
N ASN A 172 9.01 8.74 -17.31
CA ASN A 172 9.19 10.18 -17.23
C ASN A 172 8.74 10.78 -15.89
N TYR A 173 8.28 9.94 -14.95
CA TYR A 173 7.64 10.39 -13.72
C TYR A 173 8.13 9.58 -12.52
N GLU A 174 8.39 10.25 -11.39
CA GLU A 174 8.69 9.57 -10.13
C GLU A 174 7.45 8.84 -9.59
N VAL A 175 6.26 9.37 -9.86
CA VAL A 175 4.97 8.79 -9.47
C VAL A 175 3.96 8.98 -10.59
N THR A 176 3.16 7.95 -10.86
CA THR A 176 2.01 8.02 -11.77
C THR A 176 0.84 7.22 -11.20
N SER A 177 -0.39 7.65 -11.47
CA SER A 177 -1.59 7.07 -10.88
C SER A 177 -2.76 7.07 -11.86
N GLY A 178 -3.63 6.07 -11.75
CA GLY A 178 -4.81 5.92 -12.59
C GLY A 178 -5.88 5.08 -11.92
N ARG A 179 -7.11 5.18 -12.43
CA ARG A 179 -8.26 4.38 -11.98
C ARG A 179 -8.66 3.40 -13.08
N PHE A 180 -8.76 2.14 -12.73
CA PHE A 180 -9.01 1.02 -13.62
C PHE A 180 -10.28 0.28 -13.20
N CYS A 181 -10.99 -0.29 -14.16
CA CYS A 181 -12.23 -1.03 -13.93
C CYS A 181 -12.24 -2.41 -14.60
N THR A 182 -11.06 -2.87 -15.02
CA THR A 182 -10.86 -4.18 -15.64
C THR A 182 -10.63 -5.24 -14.58
N LYS A 183 -10.97 -6.49 -14.90
CA LYS A 183 -10.62 -7.62 -14.06
C LYS A 183 -9.12 -7.83 -14.04
N TRP A 184 -8.48 -7.82 -15.22
CA TRP A 184 -7.07 -8.10 -15.37
C TRP A 184 -6.24 -6.82 -15.43
N GLY A 185 -5.11 -6.85 -14.74
CA GLY A 185 -4.07 -5.83 -14.80
C GLY A 185 -2.70 -6.48 -14.97
N HIS A 186 -1.85 -5.86 -15.77
CA HIS A 186 -0.55 -6.38 -16.17
C HIS A 186 0.55 -5.48 -15.66
N ILE A 187 1.50 -6.07 -14.93
CA ILE A 187 2.59 -5.35 -14.29
C ILE A 187 3.91 -5.71 -14.96
N HIS A 188 4.71 -4.69 -15.23
CA HIS A 188 6.09 -4.85 -15.70
C HIS A 188 7.05 -4.14 -14.79
N VAL A 189 8.03 -4.88 -14.27
CA VAL A 189 9.10 -4.35 -13.42
C VAL A 189 10.44 -4.77 -13.99
N GLY A 190 11.32 -3.81 -14.26
CA GLY A 190 12.62 -4.12 -14.86
C GLY A 190 13.48 -2.89 -15.09
N TYR A 191 14.62 -3.07 -15.75
CA TYR A 191 15.43 -1.93 -16.16
C TYR A 191 14.73 -1.13 -17.26
N SER A 192 14.86 0.20 -17.20
CA SER A 192 14.27 1.15 -18.15
C SER A 192 14.56 0.78 -19.61
N ASP A 193 15.80 0.38 -19.91
CA ASP A 193 16.26 0.06 -21.26
C ASP A 193 15.70 -1.28 -21.78
N TYR A 194 15.46 -2.26 -20.89
CA TYR A 194 14.86 -3.55 -21.26
C TYR A 194 13.35 -3.44 -21.47
N LEU A 195 12.68 -2.60 -20.67
CA LEU A 195 11.25 -2.37 -20.80
C LEU A 195 10.88 -1.51 -22.01
N GLN A 196 11.84 -0.91 -22.71
CA GLN A 196 11.55 -0.18 -23.96
C GLN A 196 11.10 -1.12 -25.09
N TRP A 197 11.41 -2.42 -25.01
CA TRP A 197 11.10 -3.43 -26.04
C TRP A 197 10.08 -4.48 -25.59
N ALA A 198 9.64 -4.43 -24.34
CA ALA A 198 8.49 -5.22 -23.87
C ALA A 198 7.21 -4.52 -24.34
N LEU A 199 6.57 -5.08 -25.36
CA LEU A 199 5.23 -4.75 -25.84
C LEU A 199 4.30 -5.89 -25.45
#